data_AF-A0A651DCL0-F1
#
_entry.id   AF-A0A651DCL0-F1
#
_cell.length_a   1.000
_cell.length_b   1.000
_cell.length_c   1.000
_cell.angle_alpha   90.00
_cell.angle_beta   90.00
_cell.angle_gamma   90.00
#
_symmetry.space_group_name_H-M   'P 1'
#
loop_
_entity.id
_entity.type
_entity.pdbx_description
1 polymer ?
#
loop_
_entity_poly.entity_id
_entity_poly.type
_entity_poly.pdbx_seq_one_letter_code
_entity_poly.pdbx_strand_id
1 'polypeptide(L)'
;MTDDDQALADAIAEDMAEFIWRVREEYASGEFPLPDEAVRLTREALERGEGPAVLADYWDRPGDATWTLRALLEQEVDGILYAALSAQPTLDAIWEADLQPGDVFEGAVGGYTGEQAGEPVELSGTLRWRGARWGYEQVAVIDFGERSSIILVPAYQQVTTPGAIRFAGIEPDDYDIFVLKTRVHFRRGFDETGYAPTIHIVDAPGDWFGTIRLDALEYENVRLEDFYPYGGRR
;
A
#
# COMPACT_ATOMS: atom_id res chain seq x y z
N MET A 1 -28.56 14.04 20.00
CA MET A 1 -27.18 14.57 20.01
C MET A 1 -27.04 15.84 20.85
N THR A 2 -28.11 16.57 21.14
CA THR A 2 -28.12 17.73 22.08
C THR A 2 -29.40 17.80 22.92
N ASP A 3 -30.07 16.66 23.15
CA ASP A 3 -31.33 16.58 23.92
C ASP A 3 -32.41 17.61 23.50
N ASP A 4 -32.68 17.69 22.19
CA ASP A 4 -33.62 18.63 21.55
C ASP A 4 -33.27 20.14 21.68
N ASP A 5 -32.06 20.48 22.13
CA ASP A 5 -31.54 21.84 22.07
C ASP A 5 -30.99 22.18 20.67
N GLN A 6 -31.80 22.90 19.89
CA GLN A 6 -31.44 23.37 18.54
C GLN A 6 -30.32 24.40 18.56
N ALA A 7 -30.32 25.32 19.53
CA ALA A 7 -29.32 26.39 19.57
C ALA A 7 -27.93 25.82 19.85
N LEU A 8 -27.84 24.81 20.72
CA LEU A 8 -26.60 24.09 20.98
C LEU A 8 -26.15 23.28 19.75
N ALA A 9 -27.08 22.64 19.03
CA ALA A 9 -26.75 21.90 17.81
C ALA A 9 -26.16 22.83 16.74
N ASP A 10 -26.76 23.99 16.52
CA ASP A 10 -26.28 24.99 15.55
C ASP A 10 -24.90 25.52 15.94
N ALA A 11 -24.68 25.82 17.22
CA ALA A 11 -23.40 26.33 17.71
C ALA A 11 -22.26 25.32 17.50
N ILE A 12 -22.50 24.04 17.77
CA ILE A 12 -21.50 22.97 17.54
C ILE A 12 -21.24 22.79 16.05
N ALA A 13 -22.28 22.83 15.22
CA ALA A 13 -22.15 22.67 13.78
C ALA A 13 -21.31 23.80 13.16
N GLU A 14 -21.57 25.06 13.56
CA GLU A 14 -20.81 26.22 13.10
C GLU A 14 -19.35 26.16 13.54
N ASP A 15 -19.07 25.87 14.82
CA ASP A 15 -17.69 25.79 15.34
C ASP A 15 -16.88 24.71 14.60
N MET A 16 -17.47 23.53 14.38
CA MET A 16 -16.83 22.46 13.61
C MET A 16 -16.62 22.85 12.13
N ALA A 17 -17.59 23.51 11.51
CA ALA A 17 -17.49 23.95 10.12
C ALA A 17 -16.39 25.02 9.96
N GLU A 18 -16.34 26.01 10.85
CA GLU A 18 -15.30 27.04 10.88
C GLU A 18 -13.91 26.43 11.13
N PHE A 19 -13.81 25.47 12.05
CA PHE A 19 -12.56 24.76 12.31
C PHE A 19 -12.05 24.04 11.05
N ILE A 20 -12.90 23.20 10.44
CA ILE A 20 -12.56 22.43 9.23
C ILE A 20 -12.16 23.39 8.10
N TRP A 21 -12.93 24.47 7.90
CA TRP A 21 -12.61 25.47 6.90
C TRP A 21 -11.24 26.09 7.18
N ARG A 22 -10.93 26.47 8.42
CA ARG A 22 -9.65 27.10 8.79
C ARG A 22 -8.44 26.21 8.50
N VAL A 23 -8.53 24.90 8.71
CA VAL A 23 -7.39 23.98 8.57
C VAL A 23 -7.29 23.30 7.20
N ARG A 24 -8.26 23.51 6.31
CA ARG A 24 -8.41 22.75 5.05
C ARG A 24 -7.18 22.74 4.13
N GLU A 25 -6.38 23.81 4.13
CA GLU A 25 -5.27 23.96 3.17
C GLU A 25 -4.22 22.86 3.34
N GLU A 26 -3.92 22.48 4.58
CA GLU A 26 -2.97 21.41 4.91
C GLU A 26 -3.42 20.02 4.42
N TYR A 27 -4.71 19.86 4.13
CA TYR A 27 -5.31 18.59 3.70
C TYR A 27 -5.64 18.54 2.21
N ALA A 28 -5.52 19.66 1.48
CA ALA A 28 -6.01 19.77 0.10
C ALA A 28 -4.91 19.64 -0.96
N SER A 29 -3.64 19.58 -0.57
CA SER A 29 -2.50 19.52 -1.49
C SER A 29 -1.45 18.56 -0.96
N GLY A 30 -1.73 17.27 -1.13
CA GLY A 30 -0.72 16.23 -0.91
C GLY A 30 0.01 15.96 -2.22
N GLU A 31 1.34 15.88 -2.16
CA GLU A 31 2.17 15.28 -3.21
C GLU A 31 2.88 14.08 -2.60
N PHE A 32 2.91 12.99 -3.35
CA PHE A 32 3.54 11.74 -2.96
C PHE A 32 4.54 11.33 -4.04
N PRO A 33 5.71 10.81 -3.68
CA PRO A 33 6.67 10.33 -4.66
C PRO A 33 6.05 9.21 -5.51
N LEU A 34 6.40 9.20 -6.79
CA LEU A 34 6.16 8.06 -7.67
C LEU A 34 7.07 6.88 -7.28
N PRO A 35 6.77 5.65 -7.76
CA PRO A 35 7.45 4.44 -7.30
C PRO A 35 8.99 4.51 -7.41
N ASP A 36 9.52 4.96 -8.54
CA ASP A 36 10.98 5.06 -8.74
C ASP A 36 11.64 6.02 -7.76
N GLU A 37 11.00 7.16 -7.54
CA GLU A 37 11.47 8.17 -6.59
C GLU A 37 11.39 7.67 -5.15
N ALA A 38 10.29 7.00 -4.78
CA ALA A 38 10.10 6.45 -3.45
C ALA A 38 11.15 5.38 -3.12
N VAL A 39 11.48 4.52 -4.08
CA VAL A 39 12.56 3.53 -3.94
C VAL A 39 13.92 4.20 -3.78
N ARG A 40 14.23 5.23 -4.60
CA ARG A 40 15.48 6.00 -4.46
C ARG A 40 15.60 6.65 -3.08
N LEU A 41 14.56 7.35 -2.62
CA LEU A 41 14.52 7.99 -1.30
C LEU A 41 14.67 6.97 -0.16
N THR A 42 14.06 5.79 -0.31
CA THR A 42 14.20 4.69 0.64
C THR A 42 15.65 4.23 0.74
N ARG A 43 16.33 4.01 -0.39
CA ARG A 43 17.74 3.62 -0.39
C ARG A 43 18.62 4.66 0.32
N GLU A 44 18.39 5.95 0.03
CA GLU A 44 19.12 7.05 0.68
C GLU A 44 18.92 7.07 2.20
N ALA A 45 17.71 6.76 2.68
CA ALA A 45 17.42 6.66 4.11
C ALA A 45 18.11 5.45 4.77
N LEU A 46 18.09 4.28 4.10
CA LEU A 46 18.79 3.09 4.58
C LEU A 46 20.31 3.30 4.66
N GLU A 47 20.91 3.99 3.68
CA GLU A 47 22.34 4.37 3.70
C GLU A 47 22.68 5.30 4.89
N ARG A 48 21.72 6.09 5.38
CA ARG A 48 21.85 6.92 6.59
C ARG A 48 21.57 6.17 7.90
N GLY A 49 21.18 4.89 7.84
CA GLY A 49 20.81 4.09 9.02
C GLY A 49 19.41 4.42 9.55
N GLU A 50 18.54 4.99 8.72
CA GLU A 50 17.15 5.33 9.04
C GLU A 50 16.21 4.18 8.65
N GLY A 51 16.61 2.93 8.87
CA GLY A 51 15.81 1.74 8.57
C GLY A 51 15.16 1.09 9.80
N PRO A 52 14.16 0.19 9.60
CA PRO A 52 13.58 -0.20 8.33
C PRO A 52 12.62 0.86 7.74
N ALA A 53 12.35 0.77 6.44
CA ALA A 53 11.50 1.72 5.73
C ALA A 53 10.14 1.11 5.32
N VAL A 54 9.10 1.94 5.24
CA VAL A 54 7.80 1.56 4.66
C VAL A 54 7.54 2.30 3.36
N LEU A 55 7.18 1.54 2.33
CA LEU A 55 6.57 2.02 1.09
C LEU A 55 5.08 1.69 1.13
N ALA A 56 4.23 2.70 1.31
CA ALA A 56 2.79 2.54 1.43
C ALA A 56 2.08 2.96 0.14
N ASP A 57 1.65 1.99 -0.67
CA ASP A 57 0.91 2.23 -1.91
C ASP A 57 -0.48 2.81 -1.58
N TYR A 58 -0.62 4.12 -1.77
CA TYR A 58 -1.77 4.91 -1.32
C TYR A 58 -3.05 4.63 -2.11
N TRP A 59 -2.90 4.49 -3.42
CA TRP A 59 -4.03 4.37 -4.33
C TRP A 59 -4.61 2.94 -4.35
N ASP A 60 -3.84 1.92 -3.93
CA ASP A 60 -4.14 0.51 -4.20
C ASP A 60 -5.19 -0.10 -3.29
N ARG A 61 -6.41 -0.18 -3.82
CA ARG A 61 -7.56 -0.79 -3.14
C ARG A 61 -7.79 -2.26 -3.53
N PRO A 62 -7.57 -2.69 -4.79
CA PRO A 62 -7.62 -4.11 -5.13
C PRO A 62 -6.45 -4.90 -4.51
N GLY A 63 -5.30 -4.25 -4.34
CA GLY A 63 -4.11 -4.79 -3.69
C GLY A 63 -3.18 -5.56 -4.62
N ASP A 64 -3.45 -5.58 -5.93
CA ASP A 64 -2.68 -6.35 -6.92
C ASP A 64 -1.65 -5.53 -7.68
N ALA A 65 -1.44 -4.24 -7.38
CA ALA A 65 -0.46 -3.51 -8.19
C ALA A 65 0.97 -3.95 -8.00
N THR A 66 1.70 -3.76 -9.09
CA THR A 66 3.10 -4.10 -9.20
C THR A 66 4.01 -2.90 -9.42
N TRP A 67 3.52 -1.66 -9.53
CA TRP A 67 4.37 -0.49 -9.80
C TRP A 67 5.57 -0.36 -8.84
N THR A 68 5.34 -0.43 -7.53
CA THR A 68 6.40 -0.39 -6.51
C THR A 68 7.26 -1.64 -6.53
N LEU A 69 6.67 -2.83 -6.79
CA LEU A 69 7.44 -4.07 -6.93
C LEU A 69 8.41 -3.99 -8.12
N ARG A 70 7.94 -3.49 -9.27
CA ARG A 70 8.73 -3.31 -10.48
C ARG A 70 9.87 -2.34 -10.24
N ALA A 71 9.60 -1.17 -9.65
CA ALA A 71 10.63 -0.19 -9.32
C ALA A 71 11.72 -0.76 -8.39
N LEU A 72 11.33 -1.57 -7.40
CA LEU A 72 12.29 -2.24 -6.50
C LEU A 72 13.18 -3.24 -7.25
N LEU A 73 12.59 -4.06 -8.13
CA LEU A 73 13.35 -5.06 -8.90
C LEU A 73 14.25 -4.42 -9.96
N GLU A 74 13.78 -3.40 -10.68
CA GLU A 74 14.56 -2.68 -11.70
C GLU A 74 15.75 -1.92 -11.10
N GLN A 75 15.62 -1.48 -9.85
CA GLN A 75 16.68 -0.82 -9.09
C GLN A 75 17.52 -1.80 -8.26
N GLU A 76 17.35 -3.12 -8.46
CA GLU A 76 18.13 -4.19 -7.80
C GLU A 76 18.15 -4.06 -6.27
N VAL A 77 16.97 -3.78 -5.68
CA VAL A 77 16.81 -3.62 -4.24
C VAL A 77 16.50 -4.96 -3.58
N ASP A 78 17.21 -5.25 -2.49
CA ASP A 78 17.07 -6.43 -1.66
C ASP A 78 16.55 -6.07 -0.26
N GLY A 79 16.34 -7.09 0.60
CA GLY A 79 15.83 -6.87 1.96
C GLY A 79 14.33 -6.51 2.00
N ILE A 80 13.54 -6.93 1.02
CA ILE A 80 12.14 -6.51 0.84
C ILE A 80 11.19 -7.52 1.48
N LEU A 81 10.25 -7.04 2.29
CA LEU A 81 9.05 -7.78 2.66
C LEU A 81 7.81 -7.13 2.04
N TYR A 82 7.32 -7.74 0.96
CA TYR A 82 6.09 -7.32 0.32
C TYR A 82 4.90 -7.99 1.02
N ALA A 83 4.25 -7.25 1.90
CA ALA A 83 3.49 -7.83 3.02
C ALA A 83 2.14 -8.45 2.63
N ALA A 84 1.57 -8.07 1.49
CA ALA A 84 0.40 -8.68 0.88
C ALA A 84 0.18 -8.15 -0.54
N LEU A 85 0.44 -8.97 -1.56
CA LEU A 85 0.07 -8.72 -2.94
C LEU A 85 -1.13 -9.61 -3.29
N SER A 86 -2.22 -9.00 -3.75
CA SER A 86 -3.33 -9.76 -4.33
C SER A 86 -2.86 -10.41 -5.63
N ALA A 87 -2.97 -11.73 -5.73
CA ALA A 87 -2.42 -12.53 -6.83
C ALA A 87 -3.19 -13.85 -6.99
N GLN A 88 -4.54 -13.79 -7.05
CA GLN A 88 -5.38 -14.99 -7.22
C GLN A 88 -4.93 -15.88 -8.39
N PRO A 89 -4.64 -15.35 -9.60
CA PRO A 89 -4.20 -16.20 -10.71
C PRO A 89 -2.89 -16.95 -10.42
N THR A 90 -1.95 -16.32 -9.71
CA THR A 90 -0.69 -16.96 -9.31
C THR A 90 -0.93 -18.04 -8.25
N LEU A 91 -1.81 -17.77 -7.28
CA LEU A 91 -2.19 -18.76 -6.27
C LEU A 91 -2.86 -19.98 -6.92
N ASP A 92 -3.76 -19.78 -7.87
CA ASP A 92 -4.36 -20.89 -8.63
C ASP A 92 -3.28 -21.74 -9.31
N ALA A 93 -2.32 -21.11 -10.00
CA ALA A 93 -1.21 -21.81 -10.64
C ALA A 93 -0.33 -22.60 -9.65
N ILE A 94 -0.03 -22.04 -8.47
CA ILE A 94 0.73 -22.71 -7.40
C ILE A 94 0.00 -23.97 -6.93
N TRP A 95 -1.32 -23.91 -6.75
CA TRP A 95 -2.14 -25.04 -6.28
C TRP A 95 -2.39 -26.08 -7.37
N GLU A 96 -2.64 -25.66 -8.61
CA GLU A 96 -2.83 -26.56 -9.75
C GLU A 96 -1.57 -27.36 -10.07
N ALA A 97 -0.40 -26.73 -9.94
CA ALA A 97 0.90 -27.40 -10.09
C ALA A 97 1.32 -28.22 -8.85
N ASP A 98 0.56 -28.13 -7.76
CA ASP A 98 0.86 -28.71 -6.43
C ASP A 98 2.30 -28.43 -5.97
N LEU A 99 2.77 -27.19 -6.14
CA LEU A 99 4.09 -26.79 -5.67
C LEU A 99 4.18 -26.94 -4.14
N GLN A 100 5.30 -27.46 -3.67
CA GLN A 100 5.59 -27.65 -2.26
C GLN A 100 6.61 -26.63 -1.76
N PRO A 101 6.60 -26.30 -0.45
CA PRO A 101 7.68 -25.53 0.15
C PRO A 101 9.07 -26.08 -0.21
N GLY A 102 9.93 -25.21 -0.76
CA GLY A 102 11.26 -25.56 -1.28
C GLY A 102 11.31 -25.73 -2.80
N ASP A 103 10.17 -25.82 -3.49
CA ASP A 103 10.13 -25.88 -4.95
C ASP A 103 10.44 -24.53 -5.59
N VAL A 104 11.00 -24.58 -6.80
CA VAL A 104 11.25 -23.39 -7.62
C VAL A 104 9.93 -22.80 -8.06
N PHE A 105 9.81 -21.48 -7.91
CA PHE A 105 8.71 -20.69 -8.45
C PHE A 105 9.22 -19.84 -9.61
N GLU A 106 8.55 -19.90 -10.75
CA GLU A 106 8.73 -19.01 -11.89
C GLU A 106 7.35 -18.62 -12.41
N GLY A 107 7.03 -17.33 -12.38
CA GLY A 107 5.79 -16.83 -12.99
C GLY A 107 5.43 -15.41 -12.62
N ALA A 108 4.36 -14.92 -13.26
CA ALA A 108 3.86 -13.58 -13.07
C ALA A 108 3.08 -13.42 -11.75
N VAL A 109 3.26 -12.26 -11.10
CA VAL A 109 2.52 -11.84 -9.90
C VAL A 109 1.86 -10.47 -10.09
N GLY A 110 0.66 -10.29 -9.53
CA GLY A 110 -0.08 -9.02 -9.55
C GLY A 110 -0.48 -8.53 -10.94
N GLY A 111 -0.91 -7.28 -11.05
CA GLY A 111 -1.13 -6.56 -12.31
C GLY A 111 -2.27 -7.11 -13.17
N TYR A 112 -3.30 -7.74 -12.56
CA TYR A 112 -4.34 -8.45 -13.31
C TYR A 112 -5.71 -7.78 -13.27
N THR A 113 -5.90 -6.73 -12.47
CA THR A 113 -7.20 -6.04 -12.35
C THR A 113 -7.38 -4.87 -13.31
N GLY A 114 -6.36 -4.47 -14.07
CA GLY A 114 -6.44 -3.39 -15.08
C GLY A 114 -5.22 -2.47 -15.06
N GLU A 115 -5.25 -1.42 -15.89
CA GLU A 115 -4.12 -0.49 -16.08
C GLU A 115 -3.66 0.18 -14.78
N GLN A 116 -4.58 0.42 -13.83
CA GLN A 116 -4.25 0.96 -12.51
C GLN A 116 -3.26 0.09 -11.72
N ALA A 117 -3.31 -1.23 -11.92
CA ALA A 117 -2.46 -2.17 -11.23
C ALA A 117 -1.04 -2.21 -11.82
N GLY A 118 -0.84 -1.59 -12.99
CA GLY A 118 0.34 -1.86 -13.82
C GLY A 118 0.25 -3.24 -14.46
N GLU A 119 1.35 -3.69 -15.05
CA GLU A 119 1.38 -5.01 -15.68
C GLU A 119 1.96 -6.06 -14.71
N PRO A 120 1.59 -7.33 -14.86
CA PRO A 120 2.16 -8.40 -14.05
C PRO A 120 3.69 -8.38 -14.04
N VAL A 121 4.28 -8.76 -12.93
CA VAL A 121 5.75 -8.84 -12.78
C VAL A 121 6.17 -10.29 -12.79
N GLU A 122 7.06 -10.65 -13.72
CA GLU A 122 7.70 -11.96 -13.73
C GLU A 122 8.65 -12.09 -12.54
N LEU A 123 8.42 -13.11 -11.71
CA LEU A 123 9.18 -13.35 -10.50
C LEU A 123 9.74 -14.78 -10.52
N SER A 124 11.04 -14.88 -10.26
CA SER A 124 11.75 -16.14 -10.06
C SER A 124 12.20 -16.24 -8.62
N GLY A 125 11.97 -17.40 -8.00
CA GLY A 125 12.21 -17.57 -6.58
C GLY A 125 11.99 -19.00 -6.09
N THR A 126 11.74 -19.12 -4.79
CA THR A 126 11.45 -20.39 -4.13
C THR A 126 10.16 -20.23 -3.33
N LEU A 127 9.25 -21.21 -3.46
CA LEU A 127 8.07 -21.24 -2.62
C LEU A 127 8.50 -21.53 -1.18
N ARG A 128 8.46 -20.53 -0.29
CA ARG A 128 8.78 -20.70 1.13
C ARG A 128 7.66 -21.44 1.85
N TRP A 129 6.43 -21.07 1.57
CA TRP A 129 5.27 -21.57 2.31
C TRP A 129 3.99 -21.44 1.50
N ARG A 130 3.04 -22.35 1.73
CA ARG A 130 1.66 -22.22 1.26
C ARG A 130 0.68 -22.78 2.30
N GLY A 131 -0.51 -22.19 2.39
CA GLY A 131 -1.57 -22.67 3.27
C GLY A 131 -2.61 -21.59 3.61
N ALA A 132 -3.44 -21.88 4.62
CA ALA A 132 -4.50 -20.98 5.05
C ALA A 132 -4.01 -19.90 6.01
N ARG A 133 -4.40 -18.64 5.78
CA ARG A 133 -4.05 -17.48 6.62
C ARG A 133 -5.06 -16.35 6.44
N TRP A 134 -5.30 -15.58 7.50
CA TRP A 134 -6.21 -14.41 7.49
C TRP A 134 -7.64 -14.70 6.98
N GLY A 135 -8.11 -15.94 7.10
CA GLY A 135 -9.43 -16.37 6.60
C GLY A 135 -9.43 -16.77 5.12
N TYR A 136 -8.28 -16.73 4.45
CA TYR A 136 -8.08 -17.28 3.12
C TYR A 136 -7.52 -18.70 3.20
N GLU A 137 -8.03 -19.59 2.35
CA GLU A 137 -7.54 -20.97 2.24
C GLU A 137 -6.21 -21.08 1.48
N GLN A 138 -5.95 -20.12 0.59
CA GLN A 138 -4.79 -20.10 -0.28
C GLN A 138 -3.99 -18.81 -0.09
N VAL A 139 -2.90 -18.90 0.66
CA VAL A 139 -1.89 -17.86 0.81
C VAL A 139 -0.54 -18.52 0.55
N ALA A 140 0.35 -17.82 -0.14
CA ALA A 140 1.70 -18.30 -0.41
C ALA A 140 2.74 -17.25 -0.03
N VAL A 141 3.94 -17.70 0.32
CA VAL A 141 5.11 -16.85 0.49
C VAL A 141 6.17 -17.33 -0.48
N ILE A 142 6.66 -16.41 -1.32
CA ILE A 142 7.74 -16.67 -2.26
C ILE A 142 8.95 -15.88 -1.82
N ASP A 143 10.08 -16.56 -1.69
CA ASP A 143 11.38 -15.93 -1.50
C ASP A 143 11.99 -15.64 -2.85
N PHE A 144 12.54 -14.44 -2.98
CA PHE A 144 13.21 -13.96 -4.19
C PHE A 144 14.37 -13.06 -3.79
N GLY A 145 15.32 -12.84 -4.72
CA GLY A 145 16.48 -11.99 -4.47
C GLY A 145 17.26 -12.37 -3.20
N GLU A 146 17.98 -11.40 -2.63
CA GLU A 146 18.61 -11.54 -1.33
C GLU A 146 17.70 -10.99 -0.23
N ARG A 147 17.45 -11.82 0.79
CA ARG A 147 16.63 -11.43 1.97
C ARG A 147 15.29 -10.80 1.59
N SER A 148 14.67 -11.23 0.49
CA SER A 148 13.38 -10.68 0.04
C SER A 148 12.30 -11.75 -0.04
N SER A 149 11.08 -11.37 0.34
CA SER A 149 9.92 -12.26 0.34
C SER A 149 8.66 -11.48 -0.04
N ILE A 150 7.76 -12.14 -0.75
CA ILE A 150 6.44 -11.61 -1.10
C ILE A 150 5.35 -12.55 -0.62
N ILE A 151 4.36 -11.98 0.07
CA ILE A 151 3.18 -12.71 0.53
C ILE A 151 2.08 -12.52 -0.50
N LEU A 152 1.67 -13.62 -1.14
CA LEU A 152 0.57 -13.65 -2.09
C LEU A 152 -0.73 -13.99 -1.38
N VAL A 153 -1.77 -13.18 -1.62
CA VAL A 153 -3.12 -13.33 -1.07
C VAL A 153 -4.15 -13.34 -2.21
N PRO A 154 -5.34 -13.93 -2.02
CA PRO A 154 -6.33 -14.04 -3.09
C PRO A 154 -7.09 -12.73 -3.35
N ALA A 155 -7.11 -11.83 -2.36
CA ALA A 155 -7.78 -10.54 -2.43
C ALA A 155 -7.11 -9.55 -1.46
N TYR A 156 -7.55 -8.28 -1.48
CA TYR A 156 -7.03 -7.23 -0.63
C TYR A 156 -6.90 -7.65 0.85
N GLN A 157 -5.66 -7.62 1.34
CA GLN A 157 -5.32 -7.88 2.73
C GLN A 157 -4.53 -6.72 3.30
N GLN A 158 -5.07 -6.11 4.35
CA GLN A 158 -4.38 -5.02 5.03
C GLN A 158 -3.48 -5.55 6.15
N VAL A 159 -2.20 -5.18 6.11
CA VAL A 159 -1.24 -5.44 7.18
C VAL A 159 -1.07 -4.15 7.98
N THR A 160 -1.41 -4.20 9.27
CA THR A 160 -1.40 -3.02 10.15
C THR A 160 -0.29 -3.05 11.19
N THR A 161 0.36 -4.21 11.39
CA THR A 161 1.46 -4.38 12.36
C THR A 161 2.48 -5.40 11.84
N PRO A 162 3.77 -5.27 12.21
CA PRO A 162 4.78 -6.29 11.90
C PRO A 162 4.43 -7.68 12.47
N GLY A 163 3.71 -7.74 13.60
CA GLY A 163 3.27 -9.01 14.18
C GLY A 163 2.30 -9.80 13.29
N ALA A 164 1.52 -9.13 12.44
CA ALA A 164 0.55 -9.80 11.58
C ALA A 164 1.22 -10.72 10.53
N ILE A 165 2.44 -10.39 10.13
CA ILE A 165 3.24 -11.09 9.11
C ILE A 165 4.28 -12.06 9.69
N ARG A 166 4.32 -12.24 11.02
CA ARG A 166 5.13 -13.28 11.70
C ARG A 166 4.52 -14.66 11.54
N PHE A 167 4.67 -15.26 10.36
CA PHE A 167 4.29 -16.65 10.06
C PHE A 167 5.23 -17.20 8.98
N ALA A 168 5.15 -18.50 8.68
CA ALA A 168 5.99 -19.11 7.64
C ALA A 168 7.51 -18.93 7.85
N GLY A 169 7.96 -18.69 9.09
CA GLY A 169 9.36 -18.39 9.39
C GLY A 169 9.80 -16.95 9.07
N ILE A 170 8.88 -16.06 8.66
CA ILE A 170 9.16 -14.64 8.52
C ILE A 170 9.39 -14.02 9.90
N GLU A 171 10.57 -13.45 10.07
CA GLU A 171 10.90 -12.51 11.14
C GLU A 171 11.03 -11.12 10.50
N PRO A 172 10.11 -10.18 10.78
CA PRO A 172 10.14 -8.84 10.20
C PRO A 172 11.47 -8.11 10.36
N ASP A 173 12.17 -8.36 11.47
CA ASP A 173 13.42 -7.69 11.80
C ASP A 173 14.60 -8.14 10.91
N ASP A 174 14.40 -9.16 10.06
CA ASP A 174 15.36 -9.61 9.05
C ASP A 174 15.29 -8.81 7.72
N TYR A 175 14.30 -7.90 7.59
CA TYR A 175 14.03 -7.13 6.39
C TYR A 175 14.26 -5.64 6.59
N ASP A 176 14.67 -4.96 5.52
CA ASP A 176 15.03 -3.54 5.50
C ASP A 176 13.88 -2.66 4.97
N ILE A 177 13.00 -3.21 4.13
CA ILE A 177 11.93 -2.49 3.44
C ILE A 177 10.61 -3.27 3.52
N PHE A 178 9.52 -2.58 3.84
CA PHE A 178 8.17 -3.13 3.85
C PHE A 178 7.31 -2.45 2.80
N VAL A 179 6.71 -3.23 1.89
CA VAL A 179 5.73 -2.70 0.94
C VAL A 179 4.32 -3.05 1.41
N LEU A 180 3.49 -2.04 1.60
CA LEU A 180 2.16 -2.14 2.20
C LEU A 180 1.08 -1.52 1.30
N LYS A 181 -0.06 -2.21 1.13
CA LYS A 181 -1.23 -1.69 0.39
C LYS A 181 -2.16 -0.88 1.30
N THR A 182 -1.81 0.38 1.57
CA THR A 182 -2.42 1.14 2.67
C THR A 182 -2.25 2.65 2.55
N ARG A 183 -3.16 3.39 3.18
CA ARG A 183 -3.08 4.86 3.31
C ARG A 183 -2.61 5.31 4.69
N VAL A 184 -3.18 4.72 5.74
CA VAL A 184 -3.00 5.22 7.12
C VAL A 184 -2.96 4.12 8.18
N HIS A 185 -3.52 2.93 7.94
CA HIS A 185 -3.77 1.95 9.02
C HIS A 185 -2.49 1.25 9.50
N PHE A 186 -1.44 1.26 8.69
CA PHE A 186 -0.12 0.75 9.08
C PHE A 186 0.54 1.61 10.16
N ARG A 187 0.15 2.89 10.29
CA ARG A 187 0.77 3.81 11.25
C ARG A 187 0.73 3.26 12.66
N ARG A 188 -0.38 2.63 13.05
CA ARG A 188 -0.54 1.96 14.35
C ARG A 188 0.62 1.02 14.71
N GLY A 189 1.14 0.28 13.75
CA GLY A 189 2.13 -0.77 14.01
C GLY A 189 3.54 -0.44 13.55
N PHE A 190 3.68 0.38 12.51
CA PHE A 190 4.97 0.71 11.90
C PHE A 190 5.45 2.12 12.27
N ASP A 191 4.56 3.10 12.38
CA ASP A 191 4.89 4.52 12.62
C ASP A 191 4.86 4.86 14.11
N GLU A 192 3.69 4.72 14.74
CA GLU A 192 3.41 5.11 16.12
C GLU A 192 4.21 4.32 17.16
N THR A 193 4.71 3.14 16.77
CA THR A 193 5.60 2.29 17.59
C THR A 193 7.07 2.68 17.46
N GLY A 194 7.43 3.52 16.48
CA GLY A 194 8.81 3.82 16.10
C GLY A 194 9.50 2.68 15.33
N TYR A 195 8.76 1.68 14.84
CA TYR A 195 9.33 0.52 14.17
C TYR A 195 9.98 0.87 12.82
N ALA A 196 9.34 1.72 12.02
CA ALA A 196 9.82 2.20 10.73
C ALA A 196 10.11 3.70 10.80
N PRO A 197 11.36 4.12 11.04
CA PRO A 197 11.74 5.54 11.08
C PRO A 197 11.58 6.26 9.73
N THR A 198 11.55 5.54 8.61
CA THR A 198 11.30 6.09 7.28
C THR A 198 9.99 5.57 6.70
N ILE A 199 9.13 6.49 6.26
CA ILE A 199 7.83 6.17 5.67
C ILE A 199 7.64 7.02 4.42
N HIS A 200 7.39 6.37 3.30
CA HIS A 200 6.96 7.00 2.07
C HIS A 200 5.55 6.53 1.73
N ILE A 201 4.61 7.48 1.67
CA ILE A 201 3.32 7.26 1.03
C ILE A 201 3.59 7.36 -0.48
N VAL A 202 3.28 6.32 -1.24
CA VAL A 202 3.65 6.19 -2.65
C VAL A 202 2.41 6.33 -3.53
N ASP A 203 2.52 7.13 -4.58
CA ASP A 203 1.49 7.26 -5.62
C ASP A 203 1.82 6.40 -6.85
N ALA A 204 0.88 6.29 -7.79
CA ALA A 204 1.13 5.63 -9.09
C ALA A 204 1.05 6.61 -10.26
N PRO A 205 1.69 6.26 -11.38
CA PRO A 205 1.44 6.89 -12.67
C PRO A 205 -0.03 6.74 -13.06
N GLY A 206 -0.71 7.82 -13.42
CA GLY A 206 -2.08 7.82 -13.96
C GLY A 206 -3.19 8.17 -12.96
N ASP A 207 -4.35 8.53 -13.48
CA ASP A 207 -5.44 9.14 -12.71
C ASP A 207 -6.50 8.13 -12.30
N TRP A 208 -6.12 7.27 -11.34
CA TRP A 208 -6.97 6.15 -10.89
C TRP A 208 -7.92 6.55 -9.78
N PHE A 209 -8.97 5.75 -9.53
CA PHE A 209 -9.98 5.99 -8.49
C PHE A 209 -9.43 6.11 -7.05
N GLY A 210 -8.15 5.77 -6.83
CA GLY A 210 -7.43 5.94 -5.58
C GLY A 210 -6.56 7.21 -5.49
N THR A 211 -6.55 8.07 -6.52
CA THR A 211 -5.64 9.22 -6.67
C THR A 211 -5.93 10.37 -5.70
N ILE A 212 -4.94 11.23 -5.53
CA ILE A 212 -5.05 12.56 -4.89
C ILE A 212 -5.40 13.67 -5.90
N ARG A 213 -5.31 13.38 -7.20
CA ARG A 213 -5.64 14.27 -8.32
C ARG A 213 -7.12 14.21 -8.63
N LEU A 214 -7.97 14.73 -7.74
CA LEU A 214 -9.42 14.62 -7.92
C LEU A 214 -9.88 15.32 -9.22
N ASP A 215 -9.21 16.38 -9.65
CA ASP A 215 -9.45 17.08 -10.92
C ASP A 215 -9.28 16.24 -12.18
N ALA A 216 -8.59 15.10 -12.09
CA ALA A 216 -8.43 14.19 -13.20
C ALA A 216 -9.56 13.15 -13.33
N LEU A 217 -10.48 13.08 -12.36
CA LEU A 217 -11.62 12.16 -12.40
C LEU A 217 -12.80 12.76 -13.16
N GLU A 218 -13.52 11.92 -13.92
CA GLU A 218 -14.70 12.33 -14.68
C GLU A 218 -15.96 12.33 -13.80
N TYR A 219 -16.25 13.47 -13.14
CA TYR A 219 -17.46 13.63 -12.33
C TYR A 219 -18.68 13.96 -13.19
N GLU A 220 -19.74 13.16 -13.09
CA GLU A 220 -21.02 13.44 -13.76
C GLU A 220 -21.98 14.32 -12.95
N ASN A 221 -21.88 14.25 -11.61
CA ASN A 221 -22.85 14.85 -10.69
C ASN A 221 -22.25 15.92 -9.76
N VAL A 222 -20.97 16.23 -9.93
CA VAL A 222 -20.23 17.20 -9.11
C VAL A 222 -19.50 18.15 -10.04
N ARG A 223 -19.62 19.45 -9.79
CA ARG A 223 -18.81 20.48 -10.46
C ARG A 223 -17.66 20.84 -9.54
N LEU A 224 -16.46 20.35 -9.84
CA LEU A 224 -15.30 20.54 -8.96
C LEU A 224 -15.00 22.02 -8.66
N GLU A 225 -15.23 22.92 -9.62
CA GLU A 225 -15.06 24.37 -9.46
C GLU A 225 -15.90 24.99 -8.33
N ASP A 226 -16.94 24.30 -7.86
CA ASP A 226 -17.76 24.75 -6.74
C ASP A 226 -17.12 24.40 -5.37
N PHE A 227 -15.99 23.67 -5.35
CA PHE A 227 -15.35 23.15 -4.14
C PHE A 227 -13.85 23.51 -4.07
N TYR A 228 -13.37 23.82 -2.87
CA TYR A 228 -11.93 23.96 -2.60
C TYR A 228 -11.22 22.59 -2.72
N PRO A 229 -10.01 22.50 -3.30
CA PRO A 229 -9.16 23.59 -3.80
C PRO A 229 -9.39 23.97 -5.28
N TYR A 230 -10.31 23.30 -5.98
CA TYR A 230 -10.50 23.41 -7.43
C TYR A 230 -11.27 24.68 -7.87
N GLY A 231 -12.04 25.28 -6.96
CA GLY A 231 -12.61 26.62 -7.15
C GLY A 231 -13.17 27.24 -5.86
N GLY A 232 -13.85 28.38 -6.00
CA GLY A 232 -14.29 29.25 -4.89
C GLY A 232 -13.36 30.45 -4.64
N ARG A 233 -13.94 31.62 -4.31
CA ARG A 233 -13.16 32.83 -3.97
C ARG A 233 -12.40 32.61 -2.65
N ARG A 234 -11.12 33.05 -2.64
CA ARG A 234 -10.35 33.29 -1.41
C ARG A 234 -11.12 34.16 -0.42
#